data_AF-A0A5A7VSX4-F1
#
_entry.id   AF-A0A5A7VSX4-F1
#
_cell.length_a   1.000
_cell.length_b   1.000
_cell.length_c   1.000
_cell.angle_alpha   90.00
_cell.angle_beta   90.00
_cell.angle_gamma   90.00
#
_symmetry.space_group_name_H-M   'P 1'
#
loop_
_entity.id
_entity.type
_entity.pdbx_description
1 polymer ?
#
loop_
_entity_poly.entity_id
_entity_poly.type
_entity_poly.pdbx_seq_one_letter_code
_entity_poly.pdbx_strand_id
1 'polypeptide(L)'
;MVRSPSLQQNRSARVTTSAKLSPKDYENLARVAQGQGTLLDDACAARLMAAGLILKMDASEVAAASLQLTSAGLALIRSSDQ
;
A
#
# COMPACT_ATOMS: atom_id res chain seq x y z
N MET A 1 51.09 -9.25 1.03
CA MET A 1 50.40 -7.98 1.35
C MET A 1 49.64 -7.50 0.12
N VAL A 2 48.31 -7.66 0.09
CA VAL A 2 47.27 -6.83 -0.58
C VAL A 2 45.93 -7.51 -0.23
N ARG A 3 45.17 -7.11 0.80
CA ARG A 3 44.20 -6.00 0.88
C ARG A 3 43.34 -5.83 -0.38
N SER A 4 42.16 -6.47 -0.43
CA SER A 4 40.86 -5.81 -0.13
C SER A 4 39.64 -6.54 -0.73
N PRO A 5 38.43 -6.30 -0.19
CA PRO A 5 37.26 -7.17 -0.27
C PRO A 5 36.07 -6.60 -1.09
N SER A 6 35.00 -7.40 -1.19
CA SER A 6 33.59 -7.01 -1.33
C SER A 6 33.17 -6.02 -2.44
N LEU A 7 32.61 -6.57 -3.52
CA LEU A 7 31.52 -5.92 -4.27
C LEU A 7 30.20 -6.45 -3.68
N GLN A 8 29.60 -5.76 -2.71
CA GLN A 8 28.84 -4.52 -2.88
C GLN A 8 27.43 -4.79 -3.42
N GLN A 9 26.53 -4.95 -2.45
CA GLN A 9 25.22 -4.29 -2.46
C GLN A 9 24.29 -4.67 -3.61
N ASN A 10 23.69 -5.87 -3.56
CA ASN A 10 22.29 -5.95 -3.97
C ASN A 10 21.41 -5.53 -2.78
N ARG A 11 21.47 -4.22 -2.51
CA ARG A 11 20.49 -3.51 -1.68
C ARG A 11 19.19 -3.44 -2.47
N SER A 12 18.52 -4.58 -2.68
CA SER A 12 17.08 -4.53 -2.90
C SER A 12 16.51 -4.00 -1.60
N ALA A 13 16.21 -2.70 -1.64
CA ALA A 13 15.80 -1.90 -0.51
C ALA A 13 14.93 -2.73 0.42
N ARG A 14 15.48 -3.04 1.60
CA ARG A 14 14.69 -3.44 2.74
C ARG A 14 13.77 -2.25 2.99
N VAL A 15 12.56 -2.29 2.41
CA VAL A 15 11.47 -1.41 2.76
C VAL A 15 11.12 -1.80 4.18
N THR A 16 11.92 -1.26 5.11
CA THR A 16 11.81 -1.51 6.54
C THR A 16 10.87 -0.48 7.09
N THR A 17 9.64 -0.50 6.61
CA THR A 17 8.52 0.04 7.35
C THR A 17 7.37 -0.92 7.06
N SER A 18 7.35 -2.04 7.77
CA SER A 18 6.07 -2.50 8.29
C SER A 18 5.58 -1.38 9.20
N ALA A 19 5.08 -0.30 8.58
CA ALA A 19 4.36 0.73 9.28
C ALA A 19 3.14 -0.01 9.79
N LYS A 20 3.19 -0.37 11.07
CA LYS A 20 2.14 -1.13 11.72
C LYS A 20 0.84 -0.37 11.46
N LEU A 21 0.02 -0.91 10.57
CA LEU A 21 -1.19 -0.25 10.12
C LEU A 21 -2.04 0.01 11.36
N SER A 22 -2.51 1.23 11.49
CA SER A 22 -3.42 1.55 12.58
C SER A 22 -4.77 0.87 12.32
N PRO A 23 -5.57 0.58 13.34
CA PRO A 23 -6.93 0.05 13.15
C PRO A 23 -7.76 0.89 12.15
N LYS A 24 -7.57 2.21 12.18
CA LYS A 24 -8.19 3.16 11.23
C LYS A 24 -7.74 2.94 9.77
N ASP A 25 -6.51 2.50 9.54
CA ASP A 25 -6.02 2.18 8.19
C ASP A 25 -6.68 0.89 7.65
N TYR A 26 -7.00 -0.07 8.52
CA TYR A 26 -7.79 -1.27 8.17
C TYR A 26 -9.24 -0.91 7.82
N GLU A 27 -9.89 -0.04 8.60
CA GLU A 27 -11.24 0.46 8.27
C GLU A 27 -11.25 1.17 6.91
N ASN A 28 -10.22 1.98 6.64
CA ASN A 28 -10.07 2.67 5.37
C ASN A 28 -9.83 1.68 4.21
N LEU A 29 -9.04 0.62 4.39
CA LEU A 29 -8.90 -0.46 3.43
C LEU A 29 -10.23 -1.15 3.14
N ALA A 30 -11.03 -1.42 4.16
CA ALA A 30 -12.37 -2.00 4.01
C ALA A 30 -13.32 -1.07 3.24
N ARG A 31 -13.22 0.26 3.42
CA ARG A 31 -13.98 1.24 2.62
C ARG A 31 -13.55 1.22 1.15
N VAL A 32 -12.26 1.14 0.87
CA VAL A 32 -11.76 0.99 -0.52
C VAL A 32 -12.31 -0.30 -1.15
N ALA A 33 -12.38 -1.40 -0.40
CA ALA A 33 -12.98 -2.66 -0.85
C ALA A 33 -14.46 -2.52 -1.26
N GLN A 34 -15.19 -1.67 -0.56
CA GLN A 34 -16.61 -1.37 -0.81
C GLN A 34 -16.82 -0.31 -1.91
N GLY A 35 -15.75 0.16 -2.56
CA GLY A 35 -15.82 1.23 -3.58
C GLY A 35 -15.95 2.63 -2.98
N GLN A 36 -15.85 2.78 -1.66
CA GLN A 36 -15.93 4.05 -0.94
C GLN A 36 -14.57 4.72 -0.77
N GLY A 37 -13.62 4.44 -1.67
CA GLY A 37 -12.26 4.97 -1.64
C GLY A 37 -12.21 6.50 -1.68
N THR A 38 -13.22 7.15 -2.27
CA THR A 38 -13.34 8.61 -2.36
C THR A 38 -13.58 9.30 -1.01
N LEU A 39 -13.98 8.55 0.02
CA LEU A 39 -14.18 9.06 1.37
C LEU A 39 -12.89 9.03 2.23
N LEU A 40 -11.77 8.54 1.69
CA LEU A 40 -10.49 8.52 2.40
C LEU A 40 -9.78 9.87 2.27
N ASP A 41 -9.21 10.34 3.38
CA ASP A 41 -8.28 11.46 3.35
C ASP A 41 -7.07 11.16 2.45
N ASP A 42 -6.61 12.14 1.67
CA ASP A 42 -5.43 12.00 0.80
C ASP A 42 -4.18 11.52 1.56
N ALA A 43 -4.01 11.96 2.80
CA ALA A 43 -2.91 11.51 3.66
C ALA A 43 -3.02 10.01 4.02
N CYS A 44 -4.24 9.49 4.22
CA CYS A 44 -4.46 8.07 4.46
C CYS A 44 -4.22 7.27 3.17
N ALA A 45 -4.75 7.75 2.04
CA ALA A 45 -4.54 7.11 0.74
C ALA A 45 -3.04 7.05 0.39
N ALA A 46 -2.29 8.12 0.62
CA ALA A 46 -0.84 8.17 0.41
C ALA A 46 -0.08 7.12 1.24
N ARG A 47 -0.45 6.92 2.51
CA ARG A 47 0.15 5.89 3.36
C ARG A 47 -0.17 4.48 2.87
N LEU A 48 -1.42 4.21 2.51
CA LEU A 48 -1.85 2.91 1.99
C LEU A 48 -1.20 2.60 0.63
N MET A 49 -1.02 3.62 -0.21
CA MET A 49 -0.27 3.51 -1.48
C MET A 49 1.22 3.24 -1.22
N ALA A 50 1.85 3.96 -0.29
CA ALA A 50 3.24 3.75 0.10
C ALA A 50 3.48 2.36 0.70
N ALA A 51 2.48 1.80 1.37
CA ALA A 51 2.48 0.42 1.87
C ALA A 51 2.18 -0.63 0.78
N GLY A 52 1.86 -0.22 -0.44
CA GLY A 52 1.53 -1.12 -1.56
C GLY A 52 0.18 -1.84 -1.41
N LEU A 53 -0.75 -1.30 -0.62
CA LEU A 53 -2.02 -1.94 -0.30
C LEU A 53 -3.16 -1.47 -1.20
N ILE A 54 -3.04 -0.25 -1.72
CA ILE A 54 -3.98 0.31 -2.70
C ILE A 54 -3.23 0.95 -3.87
N LEU A 55 -3.93 1.14 -4.98
CA LEU A 55 -3.49 1.85 -6.17
C LEU A 55 -4.49 2.97 -6.44
N LYS A 56 -3.98 4.15 -6.79
CA LYS A 56 -4.81 5.23 -7.33
C LYS A 56 -4.87 5.09 -8.84
N MET A 57 -6.08 4.95 -9.34
CA MET A 57 -6.40 4.98 -10.76
C MET A 57 -6.86 6.40 -11.07
N ASP A 58 -6.11 7.07 -11.95
CA ASP A 58 -6.47 8.42 -12.38
C ASP A 58 -7.82 8.44 -13.10
N ALA A 59 -8.48 9.60 -13.05
CA ALA A 59 -9.71 9.79 -13.78
C ALA A 59 -9.45 9.67 -15.29
N SER A 60 -10.38 9.03 -15.99
CA SER A 60 -10.43 8.91 -17.44
C SER A 60 -11.74 9.53 -17.96
N GLU A 61 -11.84 9.76 -19.26
CA GLU A 61 -13.05 10.32 -19.90
C GLU A 61 -14.32 9.49 -19.61
N VAL A 62 -14.13 8.20 -19.28
CA VAL A 62 -15.19 7.23 -18.98
C VAL A 62 -15.34 6.89 -17.50
N ALA A 63 -14.44 7.36 -16.61
CA ALA A 63 -14.48 7.00 -15.19
C ALA A 63 -13.81 8.03 -14.28
N ALA A 64 -14.43 8.33 -13.14
CA ALA A 64 -13.81 9.18 -12.12
C ALA A 64 -12.59 8.49 -11.47
N ALA A 65 -11.67 9.30 -10.94
CA ALA A 65 -10.52 8.80 -10.20
C ALA A 65 -10.98 7.89 -9.06
N SER A 66 -10.35 6.72 -8.97
CA SER A 66 -10.79 5.65 -8.08
C SER A 66 -9.61 5.03 -7.36
N LEU A 67 -9.83 4.58 -6.13
CA LEU A 67 -8.86 3.79 -5.40
C LEU A 67 -9.23 2.31 -5.54
N GLN A 68 -8.25 1.49 -5.89
CA GLN A 68 -8.39 0.04 -5.98
C GLN A 68 -7.47 -0.66 -4.97
N LEU A 69 -7.91 -1.79 -4.44
CA LEU A 69 -7.06 -2.64 -3.62
C LEU A 69 -6.05 -3.40 -4.47
N THR A 70 -4.82 -3.53 -3.95
CA THR A 70 -3.86 -4.49 -4.47
C THR A 70 -4.16 -5.89 -3.92
N SER A 71 -3.49 -6.91 -4.46
CA SER A 71 -3.50 -8.27 -3.91
C SER A 71 -3.07 -8.29 -2.43
N ALA A 72 -2.13 -7.43 -2.02
CA ALA A 72 -1.69 -7.32 -0.63
C ALA A 72 -2.76 -6.68 0.27
N GLY A 73 -3.43 -5.63 -0.20
CA GLY A 73 -4.56 -5.02 0.52
C GLY A 73 -5.73 -5.99 0.69
N LEU A 74 -6.07 -6.76 -0.36
CA LEU A 74 -7.10 -7.79 -0.31
C LEU A 74 -6.76 -8.90 0.69
N ALA A 75 -5.51 -9.35 0.74
CA ALA A 75 -5.08 -10.37 1.69
C ALA A 75 -5.27 -9.92 3.15
N LEU A 76 -4.98 -8.65 3.45
CA LEU A 76 -5.17 -8.10 4.81
C LEU A 76 -6.62 -8.07 5.25
N ILE A 77 -7.54 -7.73 4.35
CA ILE A 77 -8.98 -7.69 4.67
C ILE A 77 -9.50 -9.10 4.92
N ARG A 78 -9.13 -10.07 4.06
CA ARG A 78 -9.59 -11.45 4.21
C ARG A 78 -8.98 -12.19 5.39
N SER A 79 -7.77 -11.82 5.83
CA SER A 79 -7.17 -12.37 7.05
C SER A 79 -7.80 -11.86 8.34
N SER A 80 -8.55 -10.76 8.29
CA SER A 80 -9.26 -10.21 9.46
C SER A 80 -10.67 -10.78 9.66
N ASP A 81 -11.15 -11.60 8.73
CA ASP A 81 -12.50 -12.21 8.72
C ASP A 81 -12.55 -13.61 9.38
N GLN A 82 -11.45 -14.07 9.99
CA GLN A 82 -11.35 -15.37 10.69
C GLN A 82 -11.27 -15.24 12.21
#